data_AF-A0A8B6CF39-F1
#
_entry.id   AF-A0A8B6CF39-F1
#
_cell.length_a   1.000
_cell.length_b   1.000
_cell.length_c   1.000
_cell.angle_alpha   90.00
_cell.angle_beta   90.00
_cell.angle_gamma   90.00
#
_symmetry.space_group_name_H-M   'P 1'
#
loop_
_entity.id
_entity.type
_entity.pdbx_description
1 polymer ?
#
loop_
_entity_poly.entity_id
_entity_poly.type
_entity_poly.pdbx_seq_one_letter_code
_entity_poly.pdbx_strand_id
1 'polypeptide(L)'
;MELIFTPSTARIVMDDSSDCVVAAIAQEEGITISGFSEEDIKTGQESDLDLMFILPYLKDGCEPLSNDLVLAPPAAKSHWINKERFFLDDNGILKSQPKTEGANTRLVVPTSLRQTVMELCHELPSAGHQGVSRTMSKIKDKYHWYNMTKDINLFVLSCDTCNKNKKASRHSKCPLTKYHAGYPMERVHIKLHGHLCRERNTNQRT
;
A
#
# COMPACT_ATOMS: atom_id res chain seq x y z
N MET A 1 50.08 -14.68 -26.45
CA MET A 1 50.28 -16.13 -26.25
C MET A 1 51.23 -16.24 -25.06
N GLU A 2 50.83 -16.66 -23.85
CA GLU A 2 49.76 -17.54 -23.37
C GLU A 2 49.28 -17.02 -21.99
N LEU A 3 47.97 -16.88 -21.73
CA LEU A 3 46.99 -17.80 -21.14
C LEU A 3 47.17 -18.18 -19.64
N ILE A 4 46.34 -17.51 -18.80
CA ILE A 4 45.46 -17.97 -17.69
C ILE A 4 45.97 -19.00 -16.66
N PHE A 5 45.89 -18.66 -15.36
CA PHE A 5 45.11 -19.41 -14.33
C PHE A 5 45.07 -18.66 -12.97
N THR A 6 43.87 -18.42 -12.44
CA THR A 6 43.62 -18.10 -11.01
C THR A 6 43.58 -19.41 -10.19
N PRO A 7 43.67 -19.38 -8.83
CA PRO A 7 42.41 -19.33 -8.07
C PRO A 7 42.47 -18.69 -6.67
N SER A 8 41.29 -18.24 -6.23
CA SER A 8 40.66 -18.47 -4.92
C SER A 8 41.42 -18.09 -3.63
N THR A 9 40.94 -17.07 -2.93
CA THR A 9 40.49 -17.17 -1.52
C THR A 9 39.52 -16.02 -1.24
N ALA A 10 38.22 -16.30 -1.26
CA ALA A 10 37.20 -15.36 -0.80
C ALA A 10 37.22 -15.33 0.74
N ARG A 11 37.50 -14.17 1.32
CA ARG A 11 37.32 -13.91 2.75
C ARG A 11 36.11 -12.98 2.88
N ILE A 12 35.00 -13.52 3.36
CA ILE A 12 33.83 -12.73 3.73
C ILE A 12 34.21 -11.97 5.00
N VAL A 13 34.44 -10.66 4.85
CA VAL A 13 34.44 -9.74 5.98
C VAL A 13 33.02 -9.19 6.06
N MET A 14 32.29 -9.57 7.10
CA MET A 14 31.08 -8.87 7.52
C MET A 14 31.53 -7.55 8.12
N ASP A 15 31.39 -6.44 7.39
CA ASP A 15 31.51 -5.11 7.96
C ASP A 15 30.12 -4.59 8.30
N ASP A 16 29.89 -4.51 9.60
CA ASP A 16 28.73 -3.95 10.27
C ASP A 16 28.90 -2.44 10.29
N SER A 17 28.44 -1.75 9.24
CA SER A 17 28.38 -0.29 9.26
C SER A 17 27.30 0.25 8.34
N SER A 18 26.12 0.42 8.94
CA SER A 18 25.27 1.60 8.85
C SER A 18 25.69 2.64 7.81
N ASP A 19 25.23 2.49 6.57
CA ASP A 19 25.00 3.61 5.66
C ASP A 19 23.98 3.18 4.61
N CYS A 20 22.72 3.15 5.04
CA CYS A 20 21.60 3.22 4.12
C CYS A 20 21.73 4.55 3.39
N VAL A 21 22.29 4.51 2.18
CA VAL A 21 22.21 5.61 1.21
C VAL A 21 20.75 5.87 0.88
N VAL A 22 20.08 6.61 1.76
CA VAL A 22 18.78 7.22 1.52
C VAL A 22 19.02 8.31 0.48
N ALA A 23 19.00 7.91 -0.79
CA ALA A 23 18.87 8.85 -1.88
C ALA A 23 17.45 9.44 -1.81
N ALA A 24 17.31 10.52 -1.06
CA ALA A 24 16.22 11.45 -1.20
C ALA A 24 16.34 12.10 -2.58
N ILE A 25 15.62 11.57 -3.55
CA ILE A 25 15.42 12.21 -4.85
C ILE A 25 13.99 12.72 -4.87
N ALA A 26 13.85 13.99 -4.50
CA ALA A 26 12.77 14.81 -5.03
C ALA A 26 13.11 15.07 -6.49
N GLN A 27 12.43 14.39 -7.41
CA GLN A 27 12.43 14.75 -8.83
C GLN A 27 10.99 14.96 -9.27
N GLU A 28 10.73 16.22 -9.66
CA GLU A 28 9.58 16.64 -10.43
C GLU A 28 9.87 16.36 -11.91
N GLU A 29 9.79 15.12 -12.37
CA GLU A 29 9.87 14.82 -13.80
C GLU A 29 9.04 13.55 -14.08
N GLY A 30 7.84 13.73 -14.64
CA GLY A 30 7.01 12.65 -15.16
C GLY A 30 6.35 11.73 -14.12
N ILE A 31 5.18 11.21 -14.46
CA ILE A 31 4.52 10.15 -13.68
C ILE A 31 5.23 8.83 -14.04
N THR A 32 6.45 8.65 -13.54
CA THR A 32 7.21 7.40 -13.70
C THR A 32 7.11 6.58 -12.42
N ILE A 33 6.86 5.28 -12.57
CA ILE A 33 6.96 4.35 -11.44
C ILE A 33 8.46 4.22 -11.15
N SER A 34 8.90 4.67 -9.98
CA SER A 34 10.33 4.64 -9.61
C SER A 34 10.91 3.24 -9.80
N GLY A 35 11.77 3.08 -10.81
CA GLY A 35 12.44 1.82 -11.13
C GLY A 35 11.94 1.08 -12.38
N PHE A 36 10.91 1.56 -13.08
CA PHE A 36 10.49 0.98 -14.37
C PHE A 36 10.77 1.93 -15.53
N SER A 37 11.25 1.38 -16.64
CA SER A 37 11.37 2.14 -17.88
C SER A 37 9.99 2.39 -18.48
N GLU A 38 9.87 3.44 -19.29
CA GLU A 38 8.65 3.72 -20.05
C GLU A 38 8.28 2.58 -20.99
N GLU A 39 9.28 1.85 -21.50
CA GLU A 39 9.10 0.68 -22.36
C GLU A 39 8.46 -0.49 -21.62
N ASP A 40 8.84 -0.73 -20.36
CA ASP A 40 8.25 -1.76 -19.51
C ASP A 40 6.78 -1.48 -19.24
N ILE A 41 6.45 -0.21 -18.96
CA ILE A 41 5.08 0.23 -18.71
C ILE A 41 4.23 0.03 -19.96
N LYS A 42 4.74 0.45 -21.13
CA LYS A 42 4.05 0.29 -22.40
C LYS A 42 3.83 -1.19 -22.75
N THR A 43 4.86 -2.01 -22.64
CA THR A 43 4.77 -3.45 -22.89
C THR A 43 3.77 -4.11 -21.93
N GLY A 44 3.79 -3.71 -20.67
CA GLY A 44 2.82 -4.15 -19.67
C GLY A 44 1.39 -3.79 -20.05
N GLN A 45 1.15 -2.56 -20.53
CA GLN A 45 -0.17 -2.10 -20.97
C GLN A 45 -0.66 -2.86 -22.20
N GLU A 46 0.20 -3.10 -23.20
CA GLU A 46 -0.16 -3.82 -24.43
C GLU A 46 -0.50 -5.29 -24.17
N SER A 47 0.14 -5.90 -23.17
CA SER A 47 -0.15 -7.27 -22.75
C SER A 47 -1.39 -7.41 -21.84
N ASP A 48 -1.95 -6.30 -21.35
CA ASP A 48 -3.01 -6.35 -20.33
C ASP A 48 -4.39 -6.63 -20.96
N LEU A 49 -5.01 -7.71 -20.49
CA LEU A 49 -6.37 -8.09 -20.87
C LEU A 49 -7.40 -7.00 -20.50
N ASP A 50 -7.17 -6.25 -19.42
CA ASP A 50 -8.08 -5.20 -18.99
C ASP A 50 -8.09 -4.01 -19.98
N LEU A 51 -7.01 -3.82 -20.74
CA LEU A 51 -6.80 -2.68 -21.64
C LEU A 51 -7.02 -3.03 -23.12
N MET A 52 -7.34 -4.30 -23.42
CA MET A 52 -7.40 -4.86 -24.77
C MET A 52 -8.34 -4.09 -25.73
N PHE A 53 -9.39 -3.45 -25.23
CA PHE A 53 -10.35 -2.71 -26.08
C PHE A 53 -10.04 -1.22 -26.19
N ILE A 54 -9.47 -0.62 -25.14
CA ILE A 54 -9.16 0.82 -25.14
C ILE A 54 -7.95 1.12 -26.01
N LEU A 55 -6.90 0.31 -25.91
CA LEU A 55 -5.65 0.62 -26.62
C LEU A 55 -5.82 0.65 -28.14
N PRO A 56 -6.45 -0.35 -28.80
CA PRO A 56 -6.69 -0.31 -30.24
C PRO A 56 -7.66 0.80 -30.63
N TYR A 57 -8.67 1.08 -29.80
CA TYR A 57 -9.61 2.17 -30.05
C TYR A 57 -8.92 3.54 -30.06
N LEU A 58 -7.98 3.79 -29.15
CA LEU A 58 -7.24 5.05 -29.11
C LEU A 58 -6.16 5.15 -30.19
N LYS A 59 -5.58 4.02 -30.63
CA LYS A 59 -4.58 3.99 -31.71
C LYS A 59 -5.20 4.11 -33.10
N ASP A 60 -6.20 3.26 -33.37
CA ASP A 60 -6.73 3.01 -34.72
C ASP A 60 -8.19 3.43 -34.90
N GLY A 61 -8.87 3.86 -33.82
CA GLY A 61 -10.30 4.20 -33.86
C GLY A 61 -11.23 2.98 -33.97
N CYS A 62 -10.71 1.77 -33.84
CA CYS A 62 -11.50 0.55 -33.95
C CYS A 62 -12.40 0.36 -32.73
N GLU A 63 -13.72 0.41 -32.95
CA GLU A 63 -14.69 0.02 -31.93
C GLU A 63 -14.84 -1.51 -31.89
N PRO A 64 -14.88 -2.12 -30.69
CA PRO A 64 -15.07 -3.54 -30.54
C PRO A 64 -16.49 -3.95 -30.93
N LEU A 65 -16.64 -5.18 -31.39
CA LEU A 65 -17.94 -5.77 -31.65
C LEU A 65 -18.72 -5.90 -30.34
N SER A 66 -20.03 -5.63 -30.40
CA SER A 66 -20.91 -5.67 -29.23
C SER A 66 -20.87 -7.01 -28.48
N ASN A 67 -20.70 -8.13 -29.20
CA ASN A 67 -20.60 -9.46 -28.59
C ASN A 67 -19.31 -9.67 -27.80
N ASP A 68 -18.18 -9.15 -28.28
CA ASP A 68 -16.88 -9.27 -27.60
C ASP A 68 -16.88 -8.49 -26.29
N LEU A 69 -17.54 -7.32 -26.28
CA LEU A 69 -17.69 -6.51 -25.08
C LEU A 69 -18.57 -7.19 -24.01
N VAL A 70 -19.58 -7.97 -24.38
CA VAL A 70 -20.43 -8.69 -23.42
C VAL A 70 -19.65 -9.81 -22.71
N LEU A 71 -18.73 -10.47 -23.41
CA LEU A 71 -17.88 -11.52 -22.84
C LEU A 71 -16.65 -10.97 -22.11
N ALA A 72 -16.35 -9.69 -22.27
CA ALA A 72 -15.19 -9.04 -21.67
C ALA A 72 -15.19 -9.07 -20.12
N PRO A 73 -13.99 -9.03 -19.51
CA PRO A 73 -13.83 -8.82 -18.08
C PRO A 73 -14.54 -7.54 -17.57
N PRO A 74 -14.98 -7.50 -16.30
CA PRO A 74 -15.61 -6.31 -15.73
C PRO A 74 -14.74 -5.04 -15.80
N ALA A 75 -13.42 -5.19 -15.66
CA ALA A 75 -12.47 -4.09 -15.77
C ALA A 75 -12.49 -3.51 -17.19
N ALA A 76 -12.29 -4.35 -18.20
CA ALA A 76 -12.37 -3.99 -19.61
C ALA A 76 -13.70 -3.28 -19.98
N LYS A 77 -14.84 -3.77 -19.48
CA LYS A 77 -16.14 -3.10 -19.65
C LYS A 77 -16.18 -1.72 -19.00
N SER A 78 -15.71 -1.60 -17.76
CA SER A 78 -15.66 -0.32 -17.03
C SER A 78 -14.77 0.70 -17.74
N HIS A 79 -13.65 0.24 -18.28
CA HIS A 79 -12.74 1.03 -19.10
C HIS A 79 -13.50 1.53 -20.34
N TRP A 80 -14.13 0.65 -21.11
CA TRP A 80 -14.90 1.01 -22.31
C TRP A 80 -16.03 2.02 -22.04
N ILE A 81 -16.80 1.82 -20.96
CA ILE A 81 -17.89 2.74 -20.57
C ILE A 81 -17.36 4.16 -20.29
N ASN A 82 -16.15 4.27 -19.75
CA ASN A 82 -15.51 5.55 -19.43
C ASN A 82 -14.42 5.92 -20.45
N LYS A 83 -14.53 5.48 -21.72
CA LYS A 83 -13.48 5.63 -22.74
C LYS A 83 -13.02 7.07 -22.94
N GLU A 84 -13.92 8.04 -22.80
CA GLU A 84 -13.61 9.49 -22.92
C GLU A 84 -12.60 10.00 -21.89
N ARG A 85 -12.35 9.26 -20.81
CA ARG A 85 -11.37 9.63 -19.77
C ARG A 85 -9.96 9.19 -20.08
N PHE A 86 -9.77 8.32 -21.07
CA PHE A 86 -8.49 7.71 -21.39
C PHE A 86 -7.89 8.34 -22.64
N PHE A 87 -6.58 8.54 -22.63
CA PHE A 87 -5.84 9.07 -23.76
C PHE A 87 -4.42 8.51 -23.75
N LEU A 88 -3.79 8.50 -24.92
CA LEU A 88 -2.39 8.12 -25.09
C LEU A 88 -1.54 9.39 -25.06
N ASP A 89 -0.41 9.29 -24.35
CA ASP A 89 0.63 10.31 -24.36
C ASP A 89 1.51 10.23 -25.63
N ASP A 90 2.40 11.20 -25.85
CA ASP A 90 3.34 11.21 -26.99
C ASP A 90 4.21 9.94 -27.06
N ASN A 91 4.48 9.31 -25.91
CA ASN A 91 5.26 8.08 -25.79
C ASN A 91 4.41 6.79 -25.95
N GLY A 92 3.11 6.93 -26.24
CA GLY A 92 2.17 5.82 -26.40
C GLY A 92 1.76 5.14 -25.09
N ILE A 93 1.91 5.84 -23.96
CA ILE A 93 1.52 5.36 -22.63
C ILE A 93 0.07 5.77 -22.35
N LEU A 94 -0.74 4.83 -21.87
CA LEU A 94 -2.12 5.08 -21.49
C LEU A 94 -2.20 5.86 -20.18
N LYS A 95 -2.84 7.03 -20.25
CA LYS A 95 -3.14 7.90 -19.12
C LYS A 95 -4.64 8.12 -19.01
N SER A 96 -5.09 8.50 -17.81
CA SER A 96 -6.49 8.81 -17.53
C SER A 96 -6.60 10.19 -16.90
N GLN A 97 -7.60 10.96 -17.32
CA GLN A 97 -7.94 12.25 -16.71
C GLN A 97 -9.23 12.12 -15.89
N PRO A 98 -9.22 12.54 -14.62
CA PRO A 98 -10.46 12.67 -13.86
C PRO A 98 -11.33 13.78 -14.47
N LYS A 99 -12.66 13.63 -14.39
CA LYS A 99 -13.61 14.68 -14.83
C LYS A 99 -13.57 15.94 -13.95
N THR A 100 -12.86 15.91 -12.83
CA THR A 100 -12.74 17.04 -11.90
C THR A 100 -11.82 18.10 -12.48
N GLU A 101 -12.33 19.32 -12.67
CA GLU A 101 -11.52 20.47 -13.09
C GLU A 101 -10.35 20.68 -12.12
N GLY A 102 -9.13 20.77 -12.65
CA GLY A 102 -7.89 20.92 -11.87
C GLY A 102 -7.29 19.61 -11.34
N ALA A 103 -7.83 18.45 -11.70
CA ALA A 103 -7.23 17.18 -11.30
C ALA A 103 -6.08 16.76 -12.22
N ASN A 104 -5.01 16.27 -11.61
CA ASN A 104 -3.83 15.78 -12.32
C ASN A 104 -4.15 14.55 -13.18
N THR A 105 -3.45 14.45 -14.32
CA THR A 105 -3.40 13.25 -15.14
C THR A 105 -2.85 12.09 -14.33
N ARG A 106 -3.38 10.89 -14.55
CA ARG A 106 -2.99 9.67 -13.83
C ARG A 106 -2.52 8.59 -14.79
N LEU A 107 -1.42 7.93 -14.46
CA LEU A 107 -0.93 6.79 -15.22
C LEU A 107 -1.85 5.58 -15.02
N VAL A 108 -2.24 4.91 -16.11
CA VAL A 108 -2.99 3.66 -16.02
C VAL A 108 -2.02 2.51 -15.79
N VAL A 109 -2.15 1.83 -14.65
CA VAL A 109 -1.19 0.80 -14.24
C VAL A 109 -1.67 -0.58 -14.72
N PRO A 110 -0.87 -1.30 -15.53
CA PRO A 110 -1.21 -2.65 -15.96
C PRO A 110 -1.17 -3.62 -14.78
N THR A 111 -1.92 -4.71 -14.87
CA THR A 111 -2.11 -5.68 -13.79
C THR A 111 -0.81 -6.21 -13.20
N SER A 112 0.21 -6.43 -14.04
CA SER A 112 1.55 -6.88 -13.62
C SER A 112 2.28 -5.91 -12.70
N LEU A 113 2.07 -4.60 -12.85
CA LEU A 113 2.78 -3.54 -12.12
C LEU A 113 2.00 -3.04 -10.89
N ARG A 114 0.73 -3.41 -10.73
CA ARG A 114 -0.13 -2.95 -9.62
C ARG A 114 0.48 -3.27 -8.26
N GLN A 115 1.02 -4.48 -8.10
CA GLN A 115 1.64 -4.91 -6.84
C GLN A 115 2.86 -4.07 -6.49
N THR A 116 3.79 -3.89 -7.43
CA THR A 116 5.00 -3.10 -7.21
C THR A 116 4.67 -1.65 -6.88
N VAL A 117 3.67 -1.05 -7.54
CA VAL A 117 3.22 0.31 -7.22
C VAL A 117 2.69 0.41 -5.79
N MET A 118 1.92 -0.59 -5.33
CA MET A 118 1.40 -0.62 -3.96
C MET A 118 2.52 -0.76 -2.94
N GLU A 119 3.51 -1.63 -3.19
CA GLU A 119 4.69 -1.83 -2.35
C GLU A 119 5.51 -0.54 -2.26
N LEU A 120 5.88 0.07 -3.39
CA LEU A 120 6.64 1.31 -3.42
C LEU A 120 5.95 2.44 -2.65
N CYS A 121 4.64 2.61 -2.83
CA CYS A 121 3.89 3.67 -2.14
C CYS A 121 3.71 3.41 -0.64
N HIS A 122 3.80 2.15 -0.20
CA HIS A 122 3.60 1.72 1.18
C HIS A 122 4.92 1.63 1.97
N GLU A 123 6.02 1.19 1.35
CA GLU A 123 7.29 0.86 2.00
C GLU A 123 8.26 2.04 2.13
N LEU A 124 8.05 3.14 1.39
CA LEU A 124 8.90 4.33 1.50
C LEU A 124 9.02 4.77 2.99
N PRO A 125 10.23 4.85 3.57
CA PRO A 125 10.41 5.18 5.00
C PRO A 125 9.85 6.57 5.35
N SER A 126 9.82 7.50 4.39
CA SER A 126 9.15 8.80 4.52
C SER A 126 7.61 8.72 4.59
N ALA A 127 7.01 7.60 4.19
CA ALA A 127 5.57 7.34 4.24
C ALA A 127 5.12 6.73 5.58
N GLY A 128 6.05 6.39 6.48
CA GLY A 128 5.83 5.95 7.86
C GLY A 128 4.49 5.28 8.13
N HIS A 129 4.25 4.04 7.65
CA HIS A 129 3.03 3.24 7.86
C HIS A 129 1.75 4.08 8.10
N GLN A 130 1.50 5.05 7.22
CA GLN A 130 0.58 6.17 7.45
C GLN A 130 -0.92 5.79 7.42
N GLY A 131 -1.23 4.50 7.54
CA GLY A 131 -2.57 3.94 7.43
C GLY A 131 -3.10 3.95 6.00
N VAL A 132 -4.17 3.17 5.79
CA VAL A 132 -4.82 2.93 4.48
C VAL A 132 -5.15 4.23 3.74
N SER A 133 -5.69 5.24 4.44
CA SER A 133 -6.20 6.47 3.83
C SER A 133 -5.12 7.26 3.11
N ARG A 134 -3.94 7.40 3.71
CA ARG A 134 -2.85 8.19 3.13
C ARG A 134 -2.19 7.48 1.96
N THR A 135 -1.97 6.16 2.05
CA THR A 135 -1.49 5.34 0.93
C THR A 135 -2.48 5.42 -0.24
N MET A 136 -3.78 5.30 0.04
CA MET A 136 -4.82 5.44 -0.96
C MET A 136 -4.81 6.82 -1.64
N SER A 137 -4.66 7.92 -0.89
CA SER A 137 -4.60 9.26 -1.48
C SER A 137 -3.38 9.45 -2.38
N LYS A 138 -2.20 8.97 -1.95
CA LYS A 138 -0.97 9.05 -2.77
C LYS A 138 -1.10 8.29 -4.08
N ILE A 139 -1.62 7.06 -4.02
CA ILE A 139 -1.82 6.24 -5.20
C ILE A 139 -2.87 6.88 -6.12
N LYS A 140 -4.01 7.33 -5.56
CA LYS A 140 -5.08 7.97 -6.34
C LYS A 140 -4.64 9.26 -7.02
N ASP A 141 -3.64 9.95 -6.51
CA ASP A 141 -3.16 11.19 -7.11
C ASP A 141 -2.40 10.94 -8.42
N LYS A 142 -1.58 9.88 -8.47
CA LYS A 142 -0.68 9.59 -9.60
C LYS A 142 -1.12 8.44 -10.50
N TYR A 143 -1.86 7.47 -9.97
CA TYR A 143 -2.14 6.20 -10.64
C TYR A 143 -3.64 5.91 -10.75
N HIS A 144 -3.99 5.08 -11.73
CA HIS A 144 -5.35 4.64 -11.97
C HIS A 144 -5.41 3.19 -12.45
N TRP A 145 -6.36 2.42 -11.90
CA TRP A 145 -6.81 1.13 -12.42
C TRP A 145 -8.21 0.80 -11.88
N TYR A 146 -8.86 -0.21 -12.49
CA TYR A 146 -10.19 -0.66 -12.09
C TYR A 146 -10.17 -1.19 -10.65
N ASN A 147 -11.14 -0.79 -9.82
CA ASN A 147 -11.28 -1.22 -8.42
C ASN A 147 -10.07 -0.95 -7.49
N MET A 148 -9.18 0.01 -7.81
CA MET A 148 -7.98 0.31 -7.02
C MET A 148 -8.20 0.46 -5.51
N THR A 149 -9.36 1.00 -5.09
CA THR A 149 -9.65 1.19 -3.66
C THR A 149 -9.74 -0.15 -2.93
N LYS A 150 -10.32 -1.17 -3.56
CA LYS A 150 -10.43 -2.52 -2.97
C LYS A 150 -9.06 -3.17 -2.89
N ASP A 151 -8.27 -3.09 -3.96
CA ASP A 151 -6.94 -3.70 -4.03
C ASP A 151 -6.00 -3.09 -2.98
N ILE A 152 -5.96 -1.76 -2.89
CA ILE A 152 -5.14 -1.03 -1.89
C ILE A 152 -5.58 -1.39 -0.48
N ASN A 153 -6.89 -1.49 -0.22
CA ASN A 153 -7.40 -1.88 1.09
C ASN A 153 -6.94 -3.28 1.47
N LEU A 154 -7.08 -4.25 0.57
CA LEU A 154 -6.66 -5.64 0.79
C LEU A 154 -5.14 -5.73 1.02
N PHE A 155 -4.36 -4.99 0.25
CA PHE A 155 -2.90 -4.94 0.38
C PHE A 155 -2.46 -4.36 1.73
N VAL A 156 -3.03 -3.22 2.16
CA VAL A 156 -2.66 -2.64 3.46
C VAL A 156 -3.17 -3.52 4.62
N LEU A 157 -4.30 -4.22 4.44
CA LEU A 157 -4.81 -5.18 5.41
C LEU A 157 -3.96 -6.46 5.49
N SER A 158 -3.25 -6.85 4.44
CA SER A 158 -2.31 -7.99 4.49
C SER A 158 -0.95 -7.63 5.09
N CYS A 159 -0.64 -6.33 5.24
CA CYS A 159 0.62 -5.88 5.84
C CYS A 159 0.70 -6.17 7.35
N ASP A 160 1.65 -7.01 7.74
CA ASP A 160 1.90 -7.42 9.12
C ASP A 160 2.28 -6.23 10.03
N THR A 161 3.17 -5.34 9.57
CA THR A 161 3.59 -4.16 10.35
C THR A 161 2.43 -3.21 10.61
N CYS A 162 1.59 -2.96 9.60
CA CYS A 162 0.39 -2.15 9.75
C CYS A 162 -0.61 -2.80 10.71
N ASN A 163 -0.80 -4.12 10.62
CA ASN A 163 -1.70 -4.86 11.50
C ASN A 163 -1.23 -4.85 12.96
N LYS A 164 0.07 -5.03 13.22
CA LYS A 164 0.66 -4.96 14.56
C LYS A 164 0.53 -3.57 15.20
N ASN A 165 0.69 -2.52 14.40
CA ASN A 165 0.60 -1.13 14.89
C ASN A 165 -0.84 -0.60 14.96
N LYS A 166 -1.81 -1.30 14.35
CA LYS A 166 -3.22 -0.90 14.40
C LYS A 166 -3.70 -1.00 15.84
N LYS A 167 -4.25 0.09 16.37
CA LYS A 167 -4.94 0.06 17.67
C LYS A 167 -6.03 -1.01 17.61
N ALA A 168 -5.99 -1.96 18.55
CA ALA A 168 -7.04 -2.93 18.70
C ALA A 168 -8.38 -2.18 18.71
N SER A 169 -9.32 -2.66 17.88
CA SER A 169 -10.69 -2.16 17.93
C SER A 169 -11.12 -2.22 19.39
N ARG A 170 -11.51 -1.09 19.96
CA ARG A 170 -12.12 -1.07 21.29
C ARG A 170 -13.45 -1.80 21.11
N HIS A 171 -13.44 -3.13 21.17
CA HIS A 171 -14.65 -3.86 21.49
C HIS A 171 -15.23 -3.15 22.70
N SER A 172 -16.50 -2.77 22.61
CA SER A 172 -17.19 -2.26 23.79
C SER A 172 -16.95 -3.32 24.85
N LYS A 173 -16.17 -2.96 25.88
CA LYS A 173 -15.97 -3.88 26.99
C LYS A 173 -17.37 -4.25 27.45
N CYS A 174 -17.59 -5.54 27.70
CA CYS A 174 -18.87 -6.03 28.19
C CYS A 174 -19.38 -5.06 29.28
N PRO A 175 -20.64 -4.60 29.21
CA PRO A 175 -21.17 -3.66 30.20
C PRO A 175 -20.89 -4.17 31.62
N LEU A 176 -20.39 -3.29 32.48
CA LEU A 176 -20.13 -3.63 33.88
C LEU A 176 -21.40 -4.16 34.51
N THR A 177 -21.37 -5.43 34.90
CA THR A 177 -22.48 -6.11 35.57
C THR A 177 -22.39 -5.87 37.06
N LYS A 178 -23.53 -5.60 37.71
CA LYS A 178 -23.58 -5.46 39.16
C LYS A 178 -23.50 -6.85 39.78
N TYR A 179 -22.53 -7.05 40.67
CA TYR A 179 -22.43 -8.26 41.47
C TYR A 179 -23.12 -8.00 42.81
N HIS A 180 -24.29 -8.59 43.03
CA HIS A 180 -25.02 -8.48 44.29
C HIS A 180 -24.48 -9.46 45.33
N ALA A 181 -24.39 -9.02 46.58
CA ALA A 181 -24.26 -9.86 47.78
C ALA A 181 -25.61 -9.80 48.52
N GLY A 182 -26.22 -10.96 48.76
CA GLY A 182 -27.49 -11.11 49.45
C GLY A 182 -27.39 -11.08 50.97
N TYR A 183 -26.21 -11.42 51.53
CA TYR A 183 -25.99 -11.44 52.98
C TYR A 183 -24.62 -10.87 53.40
N PRO A 184 -24.49 -10.36 54.65
CA PRO A 184 -23.20 -9.95 55.18
C PRO A 184 -22.16 -11.08 55.07
N MET A 185 -20.94 -10.74 54.68
CA MET A 185 -19.82 -11.68 54.51
C MET A 185 -20.00 -12.75 53.41
N GLU A 186 -21.06 -12.71 52.60
CA GLU A 186 -21.24 -13.64 51.47
C GLU A 186 -20.12 -13.54 50.43
N ARG A 187 -19.56 -12.33 50.25
CA ARG A 187 -18.48 -12.06 49.29
C ARG A 187 -17.50 -11.05 49.85
N VAL A 188 -16.20 -11.33 49.67
CA VAL A 188 -15.09 -10.48 50.11
C VAL A 188 -14.13 -10.27 48.94
N HIS A 189 -13.91 -9.02 48.57
CA HIS A 189 -12.92 -8.64 47.56
C HIS A 189 -11.67 -8.10 48.25
N ILE A 190 -10.58 -8.85 48.21
CA ILE A 190 -9.30 -8.44 48.81
C ILE A 190 -8.45 -7.81 47.71
N LYS A 191 -8.17 -6.51 47.85
CA LYS A 191 -7.22 -5.82 46.98
C LYS A 191 -5.92 -5.58 47.74
N LEU A 192 -4.86 -6.25 47.31
CA LEU A 192 -3.51 -5.97 47.76
C LEU A 192 -3.05 -4.66 47.13
N HIS A 193 -2.65 -3.71 47.98
CA HIS A 193 -1.96 -2.52 47.51
C HIS A 193 -0.49 -2.87 47.28
N GLY A 194 0.06 -2.36 46.17
CA GLY A 194 1.50 -2.44 45.92
C GLY A 194 2.29 -1.63 46.94
N HIS A 195 3.62 -1.69 46.84
CA HIS A 195 4.58 -1.07 47.77
C HIS A 195 4.10 0.28 48.32
N LEU A 196 3.73 0.28 49.59
CA LEU A 196 3.41 1.48 50.34
C LEU A 196 4.71 2.07 50.89
N CYS A 197 4.79 3.40 50.93
CA CYS A 197 5.92 4.08 51.54
C CYS A 197 6.00 3.66 53.01
N ARG A 198 7.16 3.16 53.44
CA ARG A 198 7.37 2.71 54.82
C ARG A 198 7.17 3.90 55.76
N GLU A 199 6.22 3.77 56.69
CA GLU A 199 6.06 4.78 57.74
C GLU A 199 7.35 4.88 58.55
N ARG A 200 7.80 6.10 58.84
CA ARG A 200 8.88 6.33 59.81
C ARG A 200 8.31 6.06 61.19
N ASN A 201 8.60 4.88 61.72
CA ASN A 201 8.17 4.48 63.05
C ASN A 201 8.90 5.35 64.09
N THR A 202 8.22 6.33 64.70
CA THR A 202 8.74 7.12 65.83
C THR A 202 8.44 6.50 67.19
N ASN A 203 7.86 5.30 67.24
CA ASN A 203 7.61 4.60 68.50
C ASN A 203 8.74 3.60 68.80
N GLN A 204 9.93 4.12 69.10
CA GLN A 204 10.85 3.40 69.97
C GLN A 204 10.31 3.54 71.40
N ARG A 205 9.71 2.46 71.93
CA ARG A 205 9.47 2.33 73.37
C ARG A 205 10.84 2.34 74.05
N THR A 206 11.08 3.38 74.85
CA THR A 206 12.12 3.40 75.91
C THR A 206 11.84 2.35 76.96
#